data_AF-A0A0L6TW84-F1
#
_entry.id   AF-A0A0L6TW84-F1
#
_cell.length_a   1.000
_cell.length_b   1.000
_cell.length_c   1.000
_cell.angle_alpha   90.00
_cell.angle_beta   90.00
_cell.angle_gamma   90.00
#
_symmetry.space_group_name_H-M   'P 1'
#
loop_
_entity.id
_entity.type
_entity.pdbx_description
1 polymer ?
#
loop_
_entity_poly.entity_id
_entity_poly.type
_entity_poly.pdbx_seq_one_letter_code
_entity_poly.pdbx_strand_id
1 'polypeptide(L)' 'MQLTNDEKRVLNGIFNEVKGTTRNTMLMAVYAAKPADDGTPDAKAMITLLNGLIIKLSQADRDEMEALFAGIPYSVE' A
#
# COMPACT_ATOMS: atom_id res chain seq x y z
N MET A 1 -12.49 -3.20 -2.58
CA MET A 1 -11.26 -3.86 -2.10
C MET A 1 -11.20 -3.86 -0.58
N GLN A 2 -10.82 -4.97 0.05
CA GLN A 2 -10.66 -5.07 1.50
C GLN A 2 -9.19 -4.97 1.90
N LEU A 3 -8.85 -3.94 2.68
CA LEU A 3 -7.51 -3.71 3.22
C LEU A 3 -7.40 -4.17 4.68
N THR A 4 -6.28 -4.80 5.03
CA THR A 4 -5.92 -5.11 6.42
C THR A 4 -5.45 -3.85 7.15
N ASN A 5 -5.37 -3.89 8.49
CA ASN A 5 -4.84 -2.75 9.25
C ASN A 5 -3.37 -2.47 8.94
N ASP A 6 -2.56 -3.49 8.67
CA ASP A 6 -1.16 -3.29 8.31
C ASP A 6 -1.01 -2.67 6.91
N GLU A 7 -1.83 -3.08 5.94
CA GLU A 7 -1.86 -2.43 4.62
C GLU A 7 -2.27 -0.96 4.74
N LYS A 8 -3.26 -0.64 5.57
CA LYS A 8 -3.67 0.74 5.84
C LYS A 8 -2.55 1.56 6.49
N ARG A 9 -1.83 0.98 7.46
CA ARG A 9 -0.67 1.63 8.10
C ARG A 9 0.44 1.94 7.10
N VAL A 10 0.74 0.99 6.20
CA VAL A 10 1.70 1.20 5.12
C VAL A 10 1.24 2.33 4.19
N LEU A 11 -0.02 2.30 3.74
CA LEU A 11 -0.57 3.35 2.87
C LEU A 11 -0.53 4.73 3.55
N ASN A 12 -0.87 4.82 4.83
CA ASN A 12 -0.72 6.05 5.60
C ASN A 12 0.76 6.49 5.65
N GLY A 13 1.68 5.58 5.96
CA GLY A 13 3.11 5.89 6.04
C GLY A 13 3.68 6.44 4.72
N ILE A 14 3.20 5.95 3.58
CA ILE A 14 3.69 6.37 2.26
C ILE A 14 2.95 7.63 1.73
N PHE A 15 1.65 7.76 2.01
CA PHE A 15 0.79 8.72 1.31
C PHE A 15 0.03 9.73 2.19
N ASN A 16 0.20 9.74 3.52
CA ASN A 16 -0.55 10.63 4.43
C ASN A 16 -0.52 12.12 4.00
N GLU A 17 0.58 12.58 3.42
CA GLU A 17 0.74 13.98 2.97
C GLU A 17 0.63 14.18 1.45
N VAL A 18 0.38 13.10 0.69
CA VAL A 18 0.34 13.16 -0.78
C VAL A 18 -1.06 13.55 -1.25
N LYS A 19 -1.19 14.77 -1.80
CA LYS A 19 -2.44 15.25 -2.40
C LYS A 19 -2.46 14.95 -3.90
N GLY A 20 -3.37 14.05 -4.30
CA GLY A 20 -3.51 13.65 -5.70
C GLY A 20 -2.42 12.66 -6.11
N THR A 21 -2.83 11.44 -6.43
CA THR A 21 -1.93 10.39 -6.92
C THR A 21 -2.67 9.55 -7.95
N THR A 22 -1.93 8.71 -8.67
CA THR A 22 -2.49 7.76 -9.62
C THR A 22 -2.19 6.34 -9.16
N ARG A 23 -2.92 5.35 -9.69
CA ARG A 23 -2.61 3.93 -9.45
C ARG A 23 -1.14 3.62 -9.74
N ASN A 24 -0.61 4.13 -10.86
CA ASN A 24 0.77 3.86 -11.26
C ASN A 24 1.78 4.51 -10.32
N THR A 25 1.54 5.75 -9.91
CA THR A 25 2.38 6.44 -8.90
C THR A 25 2.36 5.69 -7.58
N MET A 26 1.18 5.23 -7.16
CA MET A 26 1.03 4.46 -5.92
C MET A 26 1.76 3.11 -6.00
N LEU A 27 1.59 2.38 -7.10
CA LEU A 27 2.32 1.12 -7.33
C LEU A 27 3.83 1.34 -7.27
N MET A 28 4.36 2.35 -7.96
CA MET A 28 5.79 2.66 -7.93
C MET A 28 6.30 2.95 -6.51
N ALA A 29 5.56 3.75 -5.73
CA ALA A 29 5.94 4.06 -4.36
C ALA A 29 5.87 2.84 -3.43
N VAL A 30 4.86 1.97 -3.58
CA VAL A 30 4.79 0.70 -2.81
C VAL A 30 5.91 -0.26 -3.23
N TYR A 31 6.28 -0.31 -4.51
CA TYR A 31 7.45 -1.06 -4.97
C TYR A 31 8.76 -0.52 -4.37
N ALA A 32 8.93 0.80 -4.35
CA ALA A 32 10.11 1.46 -3.81
C ALA A 32 10.23 1.31 -2.28
N ALA A 33 9.11 1.12 -1.57
CA ALA A 33 9.09 0.90 -0.13
C ALA A 33 9.53 -0.51 0.30
N LYS A 34 9.76 -1.45 -0.65
CA LYS A 34 10.21 -2.80 -0.30
C LYS A 34 11.63 -2.75 0.30
N PRO A 35 11.85 -3.36 1.48
CA PRO A 35 13.20 -3.51 2.00
C PRO A 35 14.00 -4.48 1.13
N ALA A 36 15.32 -4.44 1.29
CA ALA A 36 16.17 -5.50 0.77
C ALA A 36 15.79 -6.84 1.45
N ASP A 37 15.77 -7.93 0.68
CA ASP A 37 15.63 -9.27 1.24
C ASP A 37 16.97 -9.70 1.85
N ASP A 38 17.18 -9.34 3.11
CA ASP A 38 18.36 -9.71 3.90
C ASP A 38 18.15 -11.03 4.67
N GLY A 39 17.05 -11.74 4.40
CA GLY A 39 16.71 -13.01 5.02
C GLY A 39 16.06 -12.90 6.41
N THR A 40 15.97 -11.71 7.01
CA THR A 40 15.36 -11.52 8.33
C THR A 40 13.85 -11.78 8.31
N PRO A 41 13.26 -12.25 9.43
CA PRO A 41 11.81 -12.44 9.52
C PRO A 41 11.01 -11.17 9.22
N ASP A 42 11.50 -10.02 9.69
CA ASP A 42 10.83 -8.74 9.51
C ASP A 42 10.88 -8.27 8.05
N ALA A 43 12.03 -8.39 7.38
CA ALA A 43 12.14 -8.07 5.96
C ALA A 43 11.21 -8.95 5.12
N LYS A 44 11.17 -10.26 5.40
CA LYS A 44 10.26 -11.19 4.72
C LYS A 44 8.79 -10.85 4.94
N ALA A 45 8.39 -10.55 6.18
CA ALA A 45 7.02 -10.16 6.50
C ALA A 45 6.61 -8.88 5.76
N MET A 46 7.49 -7.87 5.73
CA MET A 46 7.25 -6.63 5.00
C MET A 46 7.18 -6.84 3.49
N ILE A 47 8.07 -7.66 2.92
CA ILE A 47 8.04 -8.01 1.49
C ILE A 47 6.72 -8.70 1.14
N THR A 48 6.27 -9.66 1.94
CA THR A 48 4.99 -10.35 1.75
C THR A 48 3.81 -9.37 1.80
N LEU A 49 3.78 -8.48 2.80
CA LEU A 49 2.75 -7.44 2.94
C LEU A 49 2.69 -6.54 1.70
N LEU A 50 3.83 -6.01 1.27
CA LEU A 50 3.92 -5.09 0.13
C LEU A 50 3.58 -5.79 -1.19
N ASN A 51 3.99 -7.05 -1.37
CA ASN A 51 3.61 -7.84 -2.54
C ASN A 51 2.09 -8.06 -2.60
N GLY A 52 1.45 -8.37 -1.47
CA GLY A 52 0.00 -8.49 -1.37
C GLY A 52 -0.72 -7.19 -1.76
N LEU A 53 -0.23 -6.06 -1.24
CA LEU A 53 -0.76 -4.74 -1.55
C LEU A 53 -0.60 -4.38 -3.05
N ILE A 54 0.54 -4.71 -3.66
CA ILE A 54 0.78 -4.48 -5.09
C ILE A 54 -0.21 -5.26 -5.96
N ILE A 55 -0.44 -6.54 -5.67
CA ILE A 55 -1.38 -7.37 -6.41
C ILE A 55 -2.78 -6.76 -6.34
N LYS A 56 -3.22 -6.42 -5.12
CA LYS A 56 -4.50 -5.75 -4.86
C LYS A 56 -4.65 -4.45 -5.67
N LEU A 57 -3.67 -3.56 -5.61
CA LEU A 57 -3.67 -2.29 -6.34
C LEU A 57 -3.68 -2.48 -7.86
N SER A 58 -2.98 -3.50 -8.37
CA SER A 58 -2.94 -3.79 -9.80
C SER A 58 -4.28 -4.29 -10.35
N GLN A 59 -5.02 -5.03 -9.52
CA GLN A 59 -6.29 -5.68 -9.88
C GLN A 59 -7.52 -4.84 -9.56
N ALA A 60 -7.36 -3.82 -8.70
CA ALA A 60 -8.46 -2.95 -8.31
C ALA A 60 -9.13 -2.32 -9.54
N ASP A 61 -10.45 -2.17 -9.49
CA ASP A 61 -11.17 -1.40 -10.50
C ASP A 61 -11.09 0.12 -10.20
N ARG A 62 -11.85 0.93 -10.94
CA ARG A 62 -11.85 2.38 -10.75
C ARG A 62 -12.46 2.78 -9.40
N ASP A 63 -13.62 2.23 -9.07
CA ASP A 63 -14.39 2.60 -7.88
C ASP A 63 -13.63 2.18 -6.62
N GLU A 64 -12.96 1.03 -6.66
CA GLU A 64 -12.06 0.57 -5.61
C GLU A 64 -10.86 1.48 -5.39
N MET A 65 -10.27 2.01 -6.47
CA MET A 65 -9.17 2.98 -6.36
C MET A 65 -9.64 4.33 -5.83
N GLU A 66 -10.81 4.81 -6.26
CA GLU A 66 -11.39 6.05 -5.74
C GLU A 66 -11.68 5.93 -4.23
N ALA A 67 -12.27 4.81 -3.80
CA ALA A 67 -12.48 4.52 -2.39
C ALA A 67 -11.16 4.40 -1.61
N LEU A 68 -10.11 3.82 -2.22
CA LEU A 68 -8.80 3.77 -1.61
C LEU A 68 -8.22 5.17 -1.39
N PHE A 69 -8.24 6.02 -2.42
CA PHE A 69 -7.68 7.38 -2.32
C PHE A 69 -8.44 8.24 -1.32
N ALA A 70 -9.77 8.15 -1.30
CA ALA A 70 -10.60 8.87 -0.34
C ALA A 70 -10.38 8.40 1.12
N GLY A 71 -9.88 7.18 1.29
CA GLY A 71 -9.63 6.59 2.60
C GLY A 71 -8.31 6.99 3.24
N ILE A 72 -7.38 7.62 2.52
CA ILE A 72 -6.06 8.00 3.06
C ILE A 72 -6.13 9.43 3.63
N PRO A 73 -5.72 9.66 4.90
CA PRO A 73 -5.24 8.66 5.85
C PRO A 73 -6.37 7.84 6.48
N TYR A 74 -6.15 6.53 6.59
CA TYR A 74 -7.06 5.60 7.24
C TYR A 74 -7.02 5.76 8.76
N SER A 75 -8.17 5.69 9.41
CA SER A 75 -8.23 5.43 10.85
C SER A 75 -7.81 3.97 11.10
N VAL A 76 -6.74 3.79 11.86
CA VAL A 76 -6.20 2.49 12.25
C VAL A 76 -6.09 2.48 13.77
N GLU A 77 -6.82 1.56 14.40
CA GLU A 77 -6.69 1.25 15.84
C GLU A 77 -5.34 0.55 16.14
#